data_AF-A0A1M0X5D0-F1
#
_entry.id   AF-A0A1M0X5D0-F1
#
_cell.length_a   1.000
_cell.length_b   1.000
_cell.length_c   1.000
_cell.angle_alpha   90.00
_cell.angle_beta   90.00
_cell.angle_gamma   90.00
#
_symmetry.space_group_name_H-M   'P 1'
#
loop_
_entity.id
_entity.type
_entity.pdbx_description
1 polymer ?
#
loop_
_entity_poly.entity_id
_entity_poly.type
_entity_poly.pdbx_seq_one_letter_code
_entity_poly.pdbx_strand_id
1 'polypeptide(L)' 'MENIYFSPTTVGFYVSEQERPDDAVEVSPEVEAFLRECVIWGADTFNVERDAATVTYPTELLEYVTTYNAPVKYPAD' A
#
# COMPACT_ATOMS: atom_id res chain seq x y z
N MET A 1 19.11 0.29 6.45
CA MET A 1 17.88 0.59 5.70
C MET A 1 17.13 1.60 6.53
N GLU A 2 16.79 2.74 5.94
CA GLU A 2 15.98 3.75 6.63
C GLU A 2 14.56 3.21 6.79
N ASN A 3 13.88 3.56 7.89
CA ASN A 3 12.49 3.15 8.08
C ASN A 3 11.62 3.91 7.06
N ILE A 4 10.79 3.16 6.34
CA ILE A 4 9.83 3.68 5.35
C ILE A 4 8.46 3.81 6.00
N TYR A 5 7.78 4.90 5.67
CA TYR A 5 6.43 5.19 6.11
C TYR A 5 5.52 5.35 4.90
N PHE A 6 4.32 4.81 5.00
CA PHE A 6 3.30 4.94 3.97
C PHE A 6 2.10 5.72 4.51
N SER A 7 1.66 6.75 3.79
CA SER A 7 0.40 7.47 4.08
C SER A 7 -0.68 6.98 3.13
N PRO A 8 -1.74 6.32 3.64
CA PRO A 8 -2.94 5.99 2.87
C PRO A 8 -3.61 7.21 2.24
N THR A 9 -3.59 8.36 2.91
CA THR A 9 -4.27 9.58 2.44
C THR A 9 -3.58 10.20 1.22
N THR A 10 -2.26 10.27 1.22
CA THR A 10 -1.49 10.83 0.10
C THR A 10 -1.07 9.76 -0.91
N VAL A 11 -1.27 8.48 -0.58
CA VAL A 11 -0.77 7.33 -1.34
C VAL A 11 0.73 7.49 -1.62
N GLY A 12 1.48 7.84 -0.58
CA GLY A 12 2.87 8.29 -0.66
C GLY A 12 3.81 7.55 0.30
N PHE A 13 5.06 7.41 -0.11
CA PHE A 13 6.15 6.82 0.69
C PHE A 13 7.10 7.91 1.18
N TYR A 14 7.46 7.84 2.47
CA TYR A 14 8.29 8.82 3.15
C TYR A 14 9.43 8.10 3.90
N VAL A 15 10.60 8.73 3.93
CA VAL A 15 11.74 8.28 4.77
C VAL A 15 11.73 9.03 6.10
N SER A 16 12.39 8.47 7.11
CA SER A 16 12.37 8.98 8.50
C SER A 16 12.77 10.45 8.66
N GLU A 17 13.60 10.99 7.77
CA GLU A 17 14.11 12.37 7.84
C GLU A 17 13.21 13.40 7.14
N GLN A 18 12.11 12.98 6.51
CA GLN A 18 11.17 13.87 5.81
C GLN A 18 9.98 14.26 6.70
N GLU A 19 9.47 15.47 6.50
CA GLU A 19 8.15 15.84 6.99
C GLU A 19 7.12 14.90 6.36
N ARG A 20 6.31 14.25 7.21
CA ARG A 20 5.36 13.22 6.80
C ARG A 20 3.96 13.54 7.34
N PRO A 21 2.91 13.07 6.65
CA PRO A 21 1.54 13.13 7.16
C PRO A 21 1.37 12.43 8.52
N ASP A 22 0.42 12.88 9.34
CA ASP A 22 0.09 12.26 10.63
C ASP A 22 -0.44 10.82 10.49
N ASP A 23 -1.02 10.47 9.34
CA ASP A 23 -1.52 9.12 9.03
C ASP A 23 -0.45 8.19 8.46
N ALA A 24 0.81 8.63 8.37
CA ALA A 24 1.89 7.82 7.83
C ALA A 24 2.29 6.69 8.80
N VAL A 25 2.15 5.44 8.35
CA VAL A 25 2.44 4.21 9.11
C VAL A 25 3.81 3.67 8.73
N GLU A 26 4.64 3.32 9.71
CA GLU A 26 5.91 2.61 9.46
C GLU A 26 5.60 1.23 8.86
N VAL A 27 6.23 0.87 7.76
CA VAL A 27 6.02 -0.41 7.08
C VAL A 27 7.31 -1.21 6.97
N SER A 28 7.19 -2.53 7.04
CA SER A 28 8.27 -3.46 6.73
C SER A 28 8.61 -3.42 5.23
N PRO A 29 9.82 -3.86 4.81
CA PRO A 29 10.20 -3.89 3.40
C PRO A 29 9.26 -4.72 2.52
N GLU A 30 8.66 -5.76 3.09
CA GLU A 30 7.72 -6.64 2.36
C GLU A 30 6.37 -5.96 2.14
N VAL A 31 5.86 -5.27 3.17
CA VAL A 31 4.65 -4.45 3.05
C VAL A 31 4.88 -3.28 2.10
N GLU A 32 6.06 -2.64 2.13
CA GLU A 32 6.41 -1.60 1.17
C GLU A 32 6.35 -2.10 -0.27
N ALA A 33 6.97 -3.24 -0.57
CA ALA A 33 6.97 -3.83 -1.90
C ALA A 33 5.55 -4.14 -2.37
N PHE A 34 4.73 -4.73 -1.50
CA PHE A 34 3.31 -5.00 -1.76
C PHE A 34 2.53 -3.71 -2.05
N LEU A 35 2.67 -2.67 -1.22
CA LEU A 35 1.95 -1.40 -1.40
C LEU A 35 2.35 -0.72 -2.71
N ARG A 36 3.64 -0.72 -3.07
CA ARG A 36 4.12 -0.16 -4.35
C ARG A 36 3.45 -0.86 -5.54
N GLU A 37 3.34 -2.18 -5.49
CA GLU A 37 2.63 -2.94 -6.51
C GLU A 37 1.15 -2.54 -6.57
N CYS A 38 0.46 -2.50 -5.43
CA CYS A 38 -0.95 -2.12 -5.34
C CYS A 38 -1.22 -0.71 -5.91
N VAL A 39 -0.32 0.24 -5.67
CA VAL A 39 -0.40 1.61 -6.23
C VAL A 39 -0.29 1.59 -7.76
N ILE A 40 0.60 0.77 -8.33
CA ILE A 40 0.72 0.61 -9.80
C ILE A 40 -0.57 0.03 -10.40
N TRP A 41 -1.22 -0.88 -9.67
CA TRP A 41 -2.52 -1.44 -10.05
C TRP A 41 -3.70 -0.46 -9.88
N GLY A 42 -3.47 0.70 -9.26
CA GLY A 42 -4.51 1.73 -9.07
C GLY A 42 -5.41 1.47 -7.85
N ALA A 43 -4.90 0.85 -6.79
CA ALA A 43 -5.62 0.77 -5.52
C ALA A 43 -5.97 2.17 -4.98
N ASP A 44 -7.17 2.32 -4.42
CA ASP A 44 -7.69 3.61 -3.92
C ASP A 44 -7.87 3.65 -2.39
N THR A 45 -8.06 2.49 -1.77
CA THR A 45 -8.24 2.38 -0.32
C THR A 45 -7.19 1.43 0.25
N PHE A 46 -6.54 1.88 1.33
CA PHE A 46 -5.44 1.16 1.97
C PHE A 46 -5.69 1.07 3.48
N ASN A 47 -5.60 -0.15 4.02
CA ASN A 47 -5.55 -0.40 5.46
C ASN A 47 -4.18 -1.02 5.77
N VAL A 48 -3.35 -0.31 6.53
CA VAL A 48 -1.91 -0.58 6.61
C VAL A 48 -1.46 -0.67 8.07
N GLU A 49 -0.71 -1.73 8.36
CA GLU A 49 0.03 -1.94 9.59
C GLU A 49 1.51 -2.20 9.24
N ARG A 50 2.36 -2.35 10.26
CA ARG A 50 3.81 -2.55 10.05
C ARG A 50 4.12 -3.77 9.18
N ASP A 51 3.46 -4.88 9.45
CA ASP A 51 3.77 -6.19 8.85
C ASP A 51 2.57 -6.79 8.08
N ALA A 52 1.51 -6.00 7.88
CA ALA A 52 0.31 -6.42 7.16
C ALA A 52 -0.33 -5.24 6.42
N ALA A 53 -1.00 -5.53 5.30
CA ALA A 53 -1.77 -4.55 4.58
C ALA A 53 -2.94 -5.19 3.82
N THR A 54 -4.02 -4.44 3.64
CA THR A 54 -5.14 -4.80 2.76
C THR A 54 -5.49 -3.61 1.91
N VAL A 55 -5.79 -3.84 0.63
CA VAL A 55 -6.17 -2.80 -0.32
C VAL A 55 -7.46 -3.14 -1.02
N THR A 56 -8.17 -2.11 -1.48
CA THR A 56 -9.25 -2.27 -2.46
C THR A 56 -9.00 -1.43 -3.69
N TYR A 57 -9.62 -1.86 -4.79
CA TYR A 57 -9.52 -1.23 -6.09
C TYR A 57 -10.85 -0.56 -6.46
N PRO A 58 -10.82 0.52 -7.25
CA PRO A 58 -12.02 1.22 -7.66
C PRO A 58 -12.88 0.30 -8.54
N THR A 59 -14.19 0.51 -8.50
CA THR A 59 -15.18 -0.35 -9.18
C THR A 59 -14.88 -0.49 -10.68
N GLU A 60 -14.40 0.58 -11.31
CA GLU A 60 -14.03 0.62 -12.74
C GLU A 60 -12.86 -0.32 -13.09
N LEU A 61 -12.00 -0.66 -12.14
CA LEU A 61 -10.86 -1.55 -12.33
C LEU A 61 -11.15 -2.99 -11.88
N LEU A 62 -12.29 -3.28 -11.25
CA LEU A 62 -12.57 -4.60 -10.67
C LEU A 62 -12.45 -5.76 -11.66
N GLU A 63 -12.98 -5.61 -12.88
CA GLU A 63 -12.85 -6.65 -13.92
C GLU A 63 -11.38 -6.89 -14.29
N TYR A 64 -10.61 -5.82 -14.48
CA TYR A 64 -9.20 -5.87 -14.82
C TYR A 64 -8.38 -6.52 -13.70
N VAL A 65 -8.48 -6.01 -12.48
CA VAL A 65 -7.69 -6.51 -11.34
C VAL A 65 -8.04 -7.96 -10.97
N THR A 66 -9.31 -8.35 -11.14
CA THR A 66 -9.73 -9.75 -10.93
C THR A 66 -9.19 -10.65 -12.04
N THR A 67 -9.26 -10.22 -13.31
CA THR A 67 -8.77 -11.00 -14.46
C THR A 67 -7.27 -11.28 -14.36
N TYR A 68 -6.50 -10.33 -13.84
CA TYR A 68 -5.04 -10.44 -13.73
C TYR A 68 -4.52 -10.78 -12.33
N ASN A 69 -5.40 -11.12 -11.38
CA ASN A 69 -5.07 -11.47 -9.99
C ASN A 69 -4.19 -10.41 -9.30
N ALA A 70 -4.61 -9.14 -9.35
CA ALA A 70 -3.93 -8.07 -8.63
C ALA A 70 -3.89 -8.36 -7.12
N PRO A 71 -2.81 -7.96 -6.43
CA PRO A 71 -2.63 -8.23 -5.01
C PRO A 71 -3.62 -7.43 -4.15
N VAL A 72 -4.37 -8.08 -3.26
CA VAL A 72 -5.38 -7.41 -2.39
C VAL A 72 -5.00 -7.39 -0.91
N LYS A 73 -4.06 -8.23 -0.49
CA LYS A 73 -3.59 -8.31 0.90
C LYS A 73 -2.19 -8.87 1.04
N TYR A 74 -1.53 -8.48 2.11
CA TYR A 74 -0.27 -9.05 2.58
C TYR A 74 -0.34 -9.29 4.10
N PRO A 75 0.13 -10.44 4.62
CA PRO A 75 0.50 -11.63 3.85
C PRO A 75 -0.69 -12.19 3.04
N ALA A 76 -0.39 -12.88 1.94
CA ALA A 76 -1.41 -13.59 1.18
C ALA A 76 -1.99 -14.74 2.03
N ASP A 77 -3.27 -15.09 1.81
CA ASP A 77 -3.88 -16.28 2.43
C ASP A 77 -3.34 -17.57 1.80
#